data_AF-A0A653F5N8-F1
#
_entry.id   AF-A0A653F5N8-F1
#
_cell.length_a   1.000
_cell.length_b   1.000
_cell.length_c   1.000
_cell.angle_alpha   90.00
_cell.angle_beta   90.00
_cell.angle_gamma   90.00
#
_symmetry.space_group_name_H-M   'P 1'
#
loop_
_entity.id
_entity.type
_entity.pdbx_description
1 polymer ?
#
loop_
_entity_poly.entity_id
_entity_poly.type
_entity_poly.pdbx_seq_one_letter_code
_entity_poly.pdbx_strand_id
1 'polypeptide(L)'
;MPVPPGSPRVRRRDMSTPWQPPTYPPGPPAYAQAGVPPNVRRPSGVRRAGLIAAVVVSVFGAGIAGVIVGAHISSAPGGRAAESSTAAPPSPSPEQIRTQTIDLCTRFAAGYAMLPSPPKTAADIGPAANYIADALRDNGFADHAIRTAIGDSLRLYRDRAAMVSRESAQGAIQLPNSWTPDAANAADDRVWSLCHQYQG
;
A
#
# COMPACT_ATOMS: atom_id res chain seq x y z
N MET A 1 -23.46 62.58 -29.98
CA MET A 1 -24.01 61.21 -29.80
C MET A 1 -23.60 60.72 -28.41
N PRO A 2 -24.44 60.00 -27.66
CA PRO A 2 -24.15 59.61 -26.28
C PRO A 2 -23.15 58.45 -26.19
N VAL A 3 -22.41 58.38 -25.07
CA VAL A 3 -21.48 57.29 -24.74
C VAL A 3 -22.21 56.20 -23.96
N PRO A 4 -22.07 54.90 -24.29
CA PRO A 4 -22.72 53.82 -23.55
C PRO A 4 -22.01 53.51 -22.21
N PRO A 5 -22.71 53.53 -21.06
CA PRO A 5 -22.17 53.04 -19.79
C PRO A 5 -22.43 51.52 -19.65
N GLY A 6 -21.40 50.70 -19.37
CA GLY A 6 -21.66 49.27 -19.19
C GLY A 6 -20.50 48.28 -19.07
N SER A 7 -19.24 48.69 -18.89
CA SER A 7 -18.14 47.72 -18.68
C SER A 7 -18.26 47.04 -17.32
N PRO A 8 -18.46 45.70 -17.24
CA PRO A 8 -18.53 45.01 -15.95
C PRO A 8 -17.17 45.06 -15.25
N ARG A 9 -17.13 45.61 -14.04
CA ARG A 9 -15.93 45.58 -13.19
C ARG A 9 -15.64 44.13 -12.80
N VAL A 10 -14.66 43.51 -13.45
CA VAL A 10 -14.04 42.26 -12.97
C VAL A 10 -13.53 42.52 -11.56
N ARG A 11 -14.20 41.96 -10.54
CA ARG A 11 -13.68 41.99 -9.18
C ARG A 11 -12.37 41.21 -9.18
N ARG A 12 -11.24 41.89 -8.95
CA ARG A 12 -10.06 41.22 -8.41
C ARG A 12 -10.52 40.51 -7.14
N ARG A 13 -10.34 39.20 -7.06
CA ARG A 13 -10.35 38.52 -5.75
C ARG A 13 -9.01 38.86 -5.11
N ASP A 14 -9.04 39.38 -3.88
CA ASP A 14 -7.81 39.61 -3.14
C ASP A 14 -7.10 38.28 -2.91
N MET A 15 -5.88 38.14 -3.44
CA MET A 15 -5.05 36.93 -3.31
C MET A 15 -4.41 36.81 -1.90
N SER A 16 -5.11 37.30 -0.89
CA SER A 16 -4.63 37.48 0.48
C SER A 16 -5.27 36.49 1.47
N THR A 17 -6.24 35.69 1.05
CA THR A 17 -6.87 34.67 1.89
C THR A 17 -5.92 33.47 2.05
N PRO A 18 -5.40 33.17 3.25
CA PRO A 18 -4.64 31.95 3.47
C PRO A 18 -5.54 30.74 3.24
N TRP A 19 -4.99 29.67 2.65
CA TRP A 19 -5.74 28.43 2.43
C TRP A 19 -6.16 27.83 3.77
N GLN A 20 -7.47 27.74 3.99
CA GLN A 20 -8.05 27.04 5.14
C GLN A 20 -8.42 25.62 4.70
N PRO A 21 -7.99 24.57 5.43
CA PRO A 21 -8.43 23.20 5.14
C PRO A 21 -9.95 23.10 5.34
N PRO A 22 -10.66 22.29 4.54
CA PRO A 22 -12.09 22.06 4.74
C PRO A 22 -12.34 21.41 6.11
N THR A 23 -13.08 22.10 6.97
CA THR A 23 -13.53 21.54 8.25
C THR A 23 -14.63 20.51 7.99
N TYR A 24 -14.25 19.24 7.93
CA TYR A 24 -15.21 18.14 7.88
C TYR A 24 -16.09 18.15 9.15
N PRO A 25 -17.43 18.02 9.02
CA PRO A 25 -18.27 17.77 10.18
C PRO A 25 -17.88 16.44 10.83
N PRO A 26 -18.05 16.27 12.16
CA PRO A 26 -17.83 14.99 12.81
C PRO A 26 -18.71 13.91 12.15
N GLY A 27 -18.10 12.78 11.80
CA GLY A 27 -18.81 11.66 11.19
C GLY A 27 -19.93 11.12 12.11
N PRO A 28 -20.95 10.45 11.54
CA PRO A 28 -21.97 9.80 12.34
C PRO A 28 -21.35 8.80 13.32
N PRO A 29 -21.92 8.63 14.53
CA PRO A 29 -21.37 7.73 15.54
C PRO A 29 -21.27 6.30 15.00
N ALA A 30 -20.21 5.60 15.39
CA ALA A 30 -19.94 4.24 14.94
C ALA A 30 -21.13 3.31 15.26
N TYR A 31 -21.83 2.86 14.23
CA TYR A 31 -22.95 1.94 14.37
C TYR A 31 -22.45 0.58 14.91
N ALA A 32 -23.26 -0.03 15.77
CA ALA A 32 -22.87 -1.19 16.57
C ALA A 32 -22.46 -2.41 15.72
N GLN A 33 -21.69 -3.31 16.34
CA GLN A 33 -21.27 -4.58 15.73
C GLN A 33 -22.48 -5.35 15.17
N ALA A 34 -22.54 -5.51 13.85
CA ALA A 34 -23.54 -6.35 13.21
C ALA A 34 -23.29 -7.81 13.58
N GLY A 35 -24.35 -8.50 14.01
CA GLY A 35 -24.25 -9.84 14.61
C GLY A 35 -23.88 -10.96 13.64
N VAL A 36 -23.52 -12.10 14.23
CA VAL A 36 -23.21 -13.36 13.52
C VAL A 36 -24.35 -13.72 12.55
N PRO A 37 -24.05 -14.03 11.26
CA PRO A 37 -25.08 -14.40 10.30
C PRO A 37 -25.75 -15.74 10.67
N PRO A 38 -27.08 -15.87 10.59
CA PRO A 38 -27.77 -17.10 10.93
C PRO A 38 -27.43 -18.24 9.95
N ASN A 39 -27.30 -19.45 10.52
CA ASN A 39 -26.79 -20.63 9.82
C ASN A 39 -27.74 -21.14 8.71
N VAL A 40 -27.32 -20.95 7.44
CA VAL A 40 -28.09 -21.38 6.26
C VAL A 40 -28.02 -22.91 6.09
N ARG A 41 -29.09 -23.60 6.52
CA ARG A 41 -29.25 -25.05 6.32
C ARG A 41 -29.25 -25.42 4.83
N ARG A 42 -28.19 -26.08 4.36
CA ARG A 42 -28.21 -26.79 3.06
C ARG A 42 -29.15 -28.01 3.13
N PRO A 43 -29.95 -28.29 2.08
CA PRO A 43 -30.64 -29.57 1.95
C PRO A 43 -29.64 -30.72 1.71
N SER A 44 -30.02 -31.93 2.11
CA SER A 44 -29.15 -33.12 2.12
C SER A 44 -29.18 -33.91 0.80
N GLY A 45 -28.00 -34.28 0.30
CA GLY A 45 -27.81 -35.15 -0.87
C GLY A 45 -26.79 -36.26 -0.57
N VAL A 46 -27.03 -37.48 -1.05
CA VAL A 46 -26.40 -38.70 -0.53
C VAL A 46 -24.96 -38.94 -1.02
N ARG A 47 -24.04 -39.03 -0.06
CA ARG A 47 -22.80 -39.83 0.02
C ARG A 47 -22.24 -40.46 -1.28
N ARG A 48 -20.98 -40.12 -1.60
CA ARG A 48 -19.90 -41.10 -1.84
C ARG A 48 -18.64 -40.66 -1.08
N ALA A 49 -17.74 -41.60 -0.76
CA ALA A 49 -16.64 -41.39 0.17
C ALA A 49 -15.32 -41.03 -0.52
N GLY A 50 -14.47 -40.27 0.18
CA GLY A 50 -13.07 -39.99 -0.17
C GLY A 50 -12.34 -39.54 1.10
N LEU A 51 -11.32 -40.29 1.51
CA LEU A 51 -10.76 -40.22 2.87
C LEU A 51 -9.29 -39.77 2.80
N ILE A 52 -9.03 -38.52 3.23
CA ILE A 52 -7.70 -38.04 3.62
C ILE A 52 -7.88 -37.19 4.89
N ALA A 53 -7.01 -37.39 5.88
CA ALA A 53 -7.01 -36.61 7.12
C ALA A 53 -5.59 -36.10 7.43
N ALA A 54 -5.46 -34.79 7.62
CA ALA A 54 -4.34 -34.09 8.26
C ALA A 54 -4.93 -32.79 8.84
N VAL A 55 -5.19 -32.71 10.15
CA VAL A 55 -4.18 -32.43 11.19
C VAL A 55 -3.50 -31.08 10.95
N VAL A 56 -4.21 -30.00 11.28
CA VAL A 56 -3.62 -28.67 11.47
C VAL A 56 -3.18 -28.57 12.93
N VAL A 57 -1.92 -28.92 13.21
CA VAL A 57 -1.31 -28.70 14.53
C VAL A 57 -0.76 -27.28 14.60
N SER A 58 -1.24 -26.52 15.58
CA SER A 58 -0.77 -25.17 15.87
C SER A 58 0.57 -25.19 16.60
N VAL A 59 1.60 -24.60 16.00
CA VAL A 59 2.81 -24.15 16.74
C VAL A 59 3.18 -22.75 16.28
N PHE A 60 2.85 -21.76 17.12
CA PHE A 60 3.49 -20.44 17.09
C PHE A 60 4.11 -20.24 18.47
N GLY A 61 5.43 -20.43 18.58
CA GLY A 61 6.13 -20.55 19.85
C GLY A 61 7.58 -20.07 19.76
N ALA A 62 8.02 -19.40 20.84
CA ALA A 62 9.32 -18.76 21.07
C ALA A 62 10.53 -19.37 20.34
N GLY A 63 11.41 -18.57 19.72
CA GLY A 63 12.44 -17.79 20.41
C GLY A 63 13.83 -18.26 19.93
N ILE A 64 15.00 -17.92 20.50
CA ILE A 64 15.41 -17.06 21.62
C ILE A 64 16.83 -16.51 21.27
N ALA A 65 17.26 -15.42 21.93
CA ALA A 65 18.64 -14.91 22.04
C ALA A 65 19.27 -14.24 20.78
N GLY A 66 20.23 -13.31 20.92
CA GLY A 66 20.74 -12.65 22.13
C GLY A 66 22.25 -12.74 22.30
N VAL A 67 22.95 -11.59 22.23
CA VAL A 67 24.40 -11.48 22.50
C VAL A 67 24.66 -10.27 23.40
N ILE A 68 24.91 -10.52 24.68
CA ILE A 68 25.51 -9.55 25.63
C ILE A 68 26.56 -10.29 26.46
N VAL A 69 27.84 -10.18 26.05
CA VAL A 69 29.12 -10.24 26.78
C VAL A 69 30.13 -9.68 25.74
N GLY A 70 31.06 -8.76 25.99
CA GLY A 70 31.77 -8.36 27.21
C GLY A 70 33.26 -8.74 27.07
N ALA A 71 34.26 -8.08 27.68
CA ALA A 71 34.31 -6.75 28.31
C ALA A 71 35.64 -6.06 27.84
N HIS A 72 36.45 -5.25 28.52
CA HIS A 72 36.66 -4.84 29.93
C HIS A 72 37.02 -3.33 29.99
N ILE A 73 37.48 -2.83 31.14
CA ILE A 73 37.88 -1.42 31.38
C ILE A 73 39.38 -1.33 31.68
N SER A 74 40.09 -0.34 31.11
CA SER A 74 41.28 0.32 31.70
C SER A 74 41.70 1.56 30.90
N SER A 75 42.21 2.57 31.58
CA SER A 75 42.50 3.90 31.01
C SER A 75 43.91 4.05 30.44
N ALA A 76 44.04 4.65 29.26
CA ALA A 76 45.29 5.24 28.78
C ALA A 76 45.00 6.45 27.86
N PRO A 77 45.59 7.64 28.08
CA PRO A 77 45.43 8.80 27.20
C PRO A 77 46.31 8.66 25.95
N GLY A 78 45.96 7.70 25.09
CA GLY A 78 46.67 7.39 23.84
C GLY A 78 45.86 7.81 22.61
N GLY A 79 45.90 9.09 22.25
CA GLY A 79 45.17 9.65 21.12
C GLY A 79 45.64 9.10 19.76
N ARG A 80 45.08 7.97 19.32
CA ARG A 80 44.96 7.61 17.90
C ARG A 80 43.52 7.84 17.49
N ALA A 81 43.31 8.60 16.42
CA ALA A 81 42.00 8.64 15.79
C ALA A 81 41.65 7.23 15.32
N ALA A 82 40.58 6.65 15.85
CA ALA A 82 40.03 5.42 15.29
C ALA A 82 39.45 5.77 13.92
N GLU A 83 40.04 5.25 12.85
CA GLU A 83 39.41 5.25 11.55
C GLU A 83 38.14 4.40 11.65
N SER A 84 37.00 5.07 11.76
CA SER A 84 35.68 4.44 11.64
C SER A 84 35.51 3.92 10.22
N SER A 85 36.08 2.76 9.96
CA SER A 85 35.76 1.89 8.84
C SER A 85 34.30 1.47 8.98
N THR A 86 33.40 2.34 8.53
CA THR A 86 31.97 2.05 8.42
C THR A 86 31.81 0.91 7.43
N ALA A 87 31.77 -0.32 7.95
CA ALA A 87 31.45 -1.49 7.16
C ALA A 87 30.12 -1.26 6.43
N ALA A 88 30.07 -1.58 5.14
CA ALA A 88 28.83 -1.49 4.38
C ALA A 88 27.75 -2.35 5.08
N PRO A 89 26.49 -1.89 5.11
CA PRO A 89 25.41 -2.67 5.71
C PRO A 89 25.32 -4.04 5.02
N PRO A 90 25.09 -5.13 5.77
CA PRO A 90 25.07 -6.48 5.19
C PRO A 90 23.97 -6.60 4.14
N SER A 91 24.29 -7.27 3.03
CA SER A 91 23.29 -7.64 2.02
C SER A 91 22.21 -8.55 2.64
N PRO A 92 20.94 -8.43 2.22
CA PRO A 92 19.86 -9.24 2.76
C PRO A 92 20.10 -10.73 2.49
N SER A 93 19.70 -11.59 3.42
CA SER A 93 19.81 -13.04 3.24
C SER A 93 18.74 -13.57 2.26
N PRO A 94 18.96 -14.73 1.60
CA PRO A 94 17.93 -15.33 0.75
C PRO A 94 16.59 -15.57 1.47
N GLU A 95 16.63 -15.98 2.74
CA GLU A 95 15.43 -16.20 3.55
C GLU A 95 14.71 -14.88 3.91
N GLN A 96 15.46 -13.78 4.09
CA GLN A 96 14.89 -12.46 4.27
C GLN A 96 14.20 -11.96 3.00
N ILE A 97 14.83 -12.16 1.83
CA ILE A 97 14.23 -11.84 0.52
C ILE A 97 12.95 -12.66 0.33
N ARG A 98 12.99 -13.97 0.59
CA ARG A 98 11.84 -14.89 0.54
C ARG A 98 10.70 -14.44 1.43
N THR A 99 10.98 -14.21 2.72
CA THR A 99 9.98 -13.79 3.72
C THR A 99 9.29 -12.49 3.30
N GLN A 100 10.06 -11.48 2.88
CA GLN A 100 9.50 -10.20 2.45
C GLN A 100 8.76 -10.28 1.11
N THR A 101 9.17 -11.16 0.20
CA THR A 101 8.44 -11.39 -1.06
C THR A 101 7.07 -12.02 -0.81
N ILE A 102 6.99 -12.96 0.14
CA ILE A 102 5.73 -13.58 0.56
C ILE A 102 4.80 -12.57 1.26
N ASP A 103 5.29 -11.76 2.20
CA ASP A 103 4.47 -10.68 2.81
C ASP A 103 3.98 -9.67 1.77
N LEU A 104 4.87 -9.21 0.88
CA LEU A 104 4.53 -8.24 -0.15
C LEU A 104 3.44 -8.76 -1.11
N CYS A 105 3.57 -9.98 -1.64
CA CYS A 105 2.54 -10.58 -2.48
C CYS A 105 1.22 -10.80 -1.73
N THR A 106 1.28 -11.20 -0.45
CA THR A 106 0.09 -11.40 0.40
C THR A 106 -0.64 -10.09 0.67
N ARG A 107 0.09 -9.01 0.95
CA ARG A 107 -0.47 -7.67 1.18
C ARG A 107 -0.92 -7.00 -0.11
N PHE A 108 -0.28 -7.26 -1.25
CA PHE A 108 -0.84 -6.87 -2.55
C PHE A 108 -2.20 -7.51 -2.77
N ALA A 109 -2.32 -8.83 -2.60
CA ALA A 109 -3.58 -9.54 -2.79
C ALA A 109 -4.68 -9.05 -1.83
N ALA A 110 -4.35 -8.80 -0.57
CA ALA A 110 -5.27 -8.22 0.40
C ALA A 110 -5.69 -6.79 0.06
N GLY A 111 -4.77 -5.95 -0.43
CA GLY A 111 -5.06 -4.59 -0.89
C GLY A 111 -5.92 -4.55 -2.15
N TYR A 112 -5.62 -5.40 -3.13
CA TYR A 112 -6.42 -5.59 -4.34
C TYR A 112 -7.87 -5.94 -4.00
N ALA A 113 -8.08 -6.85 -3.04
CA ALA A 113 -9.40 -7.27 -2.57
C ALA A 113 -10.22 -6.17 -1.86
N MET A 114 -9.62 -5.00 -1.53
CA MET A 114 -10.35 -3.84 -1.00
C MET A 114 -11.00 -2.99 -2.10
N LEU A 115 -10.60 -3.15 -3.37
CA LEU A 115 -11.12 -2.35 -4.48
C LEU A 115 -12.53 -2.82 -4.90
N PRO A 116 -13.55 -1.92 -4.94
CA PRO A 116 -14.84 -2.26 -5.50
C PRO A 116 -14.78 -2.27 -7.03
N SER A 117 -15.43 -3.24 -7.66
CA SER A 117 -15.41 -3.39 -9.13
C SER A 117 -16.68 -2.84 -9.80
N PRO A 118 -16.60 -1.80 -10.67
CA PRO A 118 -15.46 -0.91 -10.92
C PRO A 118 -15.39 0.26 -9.92
N PRO A 119 -14.20 0.83 -9.64
CA PRO A 119 -14.05 1.97 -8.76
C PRO A 119 -14.48 3.27 -9.46
N LYS A 120 -15.28 4.07 -8.76
CA LYS A 120 -16.01 5.26 -9.24
C LYS A 120 -15.52 6.56 -8.63
N THR A 121 -14.88 6.52 -7.47
CA THR A 121 -14.34 7.68 -6.74
C THR A 121 -12.89 7.47 -6.30
N ALA A 122 -12.18 8.54 -5.98
CA ALA A 122 -10.83 8.44 -5.43
C ALA A 122 -10.81 7.79 -4.03
N ALA A 123 -11.90 7.92 -3.26
CA ALA A 123 -12.06 7.30 -1.95
C ALA A 123 -12.22 5.77 -2.04
N ASP A 124 -12.72 5.25 -3.16
CA ASP A 124 -12.81 3.81 -3.44
C ASP A 124 -11.43 3.15 -3.60
N ILE A 125 -10.40 3.95 -3.94
CA ILE A 125 -9.07 3.49 -4.35
C ILE A 125 -8.00 3.82 -3.29
N GLY A 126 -8.12 4.97 -2.63
CA GLY A 126 -7.16 5.46 -1.62
C GLY A 126 -6.76 4.44 -0.54
N PRO A 127 -7.70 3.69 0.08
CA PRO A 127 -7.37 2.69 1.09
C PRO A 127 -6.45 1.57 0.55
N ALA A 128 -6.80 0.99 -0.60
CA ALA A 128 -6.01 -0.05 -1.26
C ALA A 128 -4.62 0.47 -1.68
N ALA A 129 -4.59 1.63 -2.33
CA ALA A 129 -3.34 2.25 -2.80
C ALA A 129 -2.39 2.60 -1.65
N ASN A 130 -2.90 3.06 -0.51
CA ASN A 130 -2.07 3.32 0.67
C ASN A 130 -1.56 2.03 1.31
N TYR A 131 -2.43 1.01 1.47
CA TYR A 131 -2.03 -0.28 2.04
C TYR A 131 -0.92 -0.99 1.23
N ILE A 132 -1.02 -0.92 -0.12
CA ILE A 132 0.01 -1.46 -1.03
C ILE A 132 1.28 -0.60 -1.01
N ALA A 133 1.16 0.73 -0.88
CA ALA A 133 2.32 1.62 -0.72
C ALA A 133 3.10 1.35 0.56
N ASP A 134 2.40 1.02 1.65
CA ASP A 134 3.02 0.64 2.90
C ASP A 134 3.69 -0.74 2.79
N ALA A 135 3.03 -1.72 2.15
CA ALA A 135 3.62 -3.03 1.89
C ALA A 135 4.95 -2.95 1.09
N LEU A 136 5.03 -2.08 0.08
CA LEU A 136 6.26 -1.84 -0.69
C LEU A 136 7.39 -1.17 0.11
N ARG A 137 7.05 -0.39 1.15
CA ARG A 137 8.00 0.28 2.04
C ARG A 137 8.56 -0.69 3.07
N ASP A 138 7.68 -1.49 3.68
CA ASP A 138 8.04 -2.44 4.73
C ASP A 138 8.90 -3.58 4.15
N ASN A 139 8.57 -4.05 2.94
CA ASN A 139 9.28 -5.11 2.23
C ASN A 139 10.42 -4.57 1.36
N GLY A 140 11.35 -3.84 2.01
CA GLY A 140 12.51 -3.19 1.40
C GLY A 140 13.48 -4.12 0.64
N PHE A 141 13.44 -5.42 0.91
CA PHE A 141 14.34 -6.45 0.37
C PHE A 141 13.59 -7.61 -0.34
N ALA A 142 12.29 -7.50 -0.57
CA ALA A 142 11.56 -8.45 -1.43
C ALA A 142 12.12 -8.46 -2.87
N ASP A 143 11.82 -9.52 -3.64
CA ASP A 143 12.28 -9.70 -5.01
C ASP A 143 12.08 -8.44 -5.87
N HIS A 144 13.11 -8.09 -6.64
CA HIS A 144 13.14 -6.85 -7.40
C HIS A 144 12.08 -6.82 -8.52
N ALA A 145 11.81 -7.94 -9.18
CA ALA A 145 10.82 -7.99 -10.27
C ALA A 145 9.39 -7.84 -9.73
N ILE A 146 9.07 -8.53 -8.63
CA ILE A 146 7.79 -8.43 -7.91
C ILE A 146 7.60 -7.01 -7.35
N ARG A 147 8.60 -6.44 -6.68
CA ARG A 147 8.54 -5.04 -6.18
C ARG A 147 8.33 -4.03 -7.31
N THR A 148 8.99 -4.22 -8.46
CA THR A 148 8.83 -3.34 -9.62
C THR A 148 7.40 -3.44 -10.18
N ALA A 149 6.88 -4.64 -10.40
CA ALA A 149 5.53 -4.84 -10.93
C ALA A 149 4.44 -4.29 -9.99
N ILE A 150 4.59 -4.47 -8.67
CA ILE A 150 3.65 -3.90 -7.68
C ILE A 150 3.77 -2.36 -7.63
N GLY A 151 4.97 -1.82 -7.85
CA GLY A 151 5.17 -0.37 -8.03
C GLY A 151 4.48 0.19 -9.27
N ASP A 152 4.55 -0.51 -10.40
CA ASP A 152 3.87 -0.15 -11.66
C ASP A 152 2.33 -0.19 -11.51
N SER A 153 1.79 -1.26 -10.91
CA SER A 153 0.36 -1.39 -10.56
C SER A 153 -0.09 -0.25 -9.64
N LEU A 154 0.62 -0.02 -8.54
CA LEU A 154 0.31 1.05 -7.58
C LEU A 154 0.35 2.45 -8.22
N ARG A 155 1.27 2.68 -9.17
CA ARG A 155 1.28 3.93 -9.95
C ARG A 155 -0.03 4.08 -10.72
N LEU A 156 -0.49 3.03 -11.40
CA LEU A 156 -1.73 3.07 -12.18
C LEU A 156 -3.00 3.17 -11.30
N TYR A 157 -2.98 2.68 -10.05
CA TYR A 157 -4.05 2.96 -9.08
C TYR A 157 -4.08 4.43 -8.66
N ARG A 158 -2.90 5.04 -8.42
CA ARG A 158 -2.80 6.48 -8.11
C ARG A 158 -3.21 7.34 -9.31
N ASP A 159 -2.79 6.95 -10.51
CA ASP A 159 -3.19 7.62 -11.75
C ASP A 159 -4.72 7.57 -11.94
N ARG A 160 -5.33 6.39 -11.75
CA ARG A 160 -6.79 6.23 -11.76
C ARG A 160 -7.47 7.10 -10.71
N ALA A 161 -6.97 7.11 -9.46
CA ALA A 161 -7.52 7.92 -8.37
C ALA A 161 -7.48 9.43 -8.69
N ALA A 162 -6.40 9.91 -9.33
CA ALA A 162 -6.31 11.27 -9.82
C ALA A 162 -7.40 11.57 -10.87
N MET A 163 -7.61 10.68 -11.86
CA MET A 163 -8.67 10.87 -12.86
C MET A 163 -10.08 10.93 -12.26
N VAL A 164 -10.39 10.10 -11.25
CA VAL A 164 -11.72 10.06 -10.62
C VAL A 164 -11.88 11.02 -9.43
N SER A 165 -10.87 11.85 -9.14
CA SER A 165 -10.90 12.87 -8.07
C SER A 165 -11.85 14.05 -8.38
N ARG A 166 -12.06 14.33 -9.67
CA ARG A 166 -12.72 15.55 -10.21
C ARG A 166 -11.94 16.86 -9.98
N GLU A 167 -10.70 16.79 -9.54
CA GLU A 167 -9.82 17.96 -9.49
C GLU A 167 -9.41 18.41 -10.91
N SER A 168 -9.04 19.67 -11.04
CA SER A 168 -8.56 20.29 -12.28
C SER A 168 -7.03 20.34 -12.35
N ALA A 169 -6.46 20.18 -13.55
CA ALA A 169 -5.02 20.34 -13.75
C ALA A 169 -4.63 21.83 -13.64
N GLN A 170 -4.07 22.23 -12.50
CA GLN A 170 -3.69 23.61 -12.20
C GLN A 170 -2.36 23.68 -11.43
N GLY A 171 -1.40 24.42 -12.00
CA GLY A 171 -0.08 24.63 -11.39
C GLY A 171 0.70 23.30 -11.23
N ALA A 172 1.03 22.94 -10.00
CA ALA A 172 1.69 21.66 -9.69
C ALA A 172 0.74 20.45 -9.72
N ILE A 173 -0.59 20.67 -9.72
CA ILE A 173 -1.56 19.59 -9.89
C ILE A 173 -1.61 19.22 -11.37
N GLN A 174 -1.09 18.05 -11.70
CA GLN A 174 -1.07 17.48 -13.06
C GLN A 174 -1.87 16.18 -13.06
N LEU A 175 -2.81 16.06 -13.99
CA LEU A 175 -3.59 14.83 -14.18
C LEU A 175 -2.87 13.90 -15.16
N PRO A 176 -2.86 12.58 -14.93
CA PRO A 176 -2.27 11.62 -15.86
C PRO A 176 -3.09 11.55 -17.15
N ASN A 177 -2.40 11.57 -18.29
CA ASN A 177 -2.99 11.55 -19.62
C ASN A 177 -2.89 10.19 -20.33
N SER A 178 -2.19 9.22 -19.74
CA SER A 178 -1.82 7.94 -20.35
C SER A 178 -2.43 6.71 -19.67
N TRP A 179 -3.28 6.89 -18.64
CA TRP A 179 -3.93 5.78 -17.96
C TRP A 179 -5.04 5.15 -18.85
N THR A 180 -5.01 3.82 -18.97
CA THR A 180 -6.08 3.04 -19.61
C THR A 180 -6.44 1.83 -18.73
N PRO A 181 -7.67 1.28 -18.86
CA PRO A 181 -8.03 0.03 -18.18
C PRO A 181 -7.09 -1.12 -18.56
N ASP A 182 -6.73 -1.23 -19.84
CA ASP A 182 -5.88 -2.31 -20.36
C ASP A 182 -4.46 -2.25 -19.78
N ALA A 183 -3.90 -1.04 -19.61
CA ALA A 183 -2.60 -0.86 -18.97
C ALA A 183 -2.62 -1.22 -17.48
N ALA A 184 -3.72 -0.89 -16.78
CA ALA A 184 -3.90 -1.27 -15.37
C ALA A 184 -4.04 -2.79 -15.22
N ASN A 185 -4.92 -3.41 -16.01
CA ASN A 185 -5.11 -4.86 -16.03
C ASN A 185 -3.80 -5.60 -16.35
N ALA A 186 -3.05 -5.16 -17.37
CA ALA A 186 -1.77 -5.78 -17.73
C ALA A 186 -0.66 -5.62 -16.66
N ALA A 187 -0.71 -4.56 -15.85
CA ALA A 187 0.18 -4.41 -14.70
C ALA A 187 -0.21 -5.34 -13.55
N ASP A 188 -1.50 -5.45 -13.26
CA ASP A 188 -2.02 -6.34 -12.21
C ASP A 188 -1.82 -7.82 -12.59
N ASP A 189 -2.11 -8.21 -13.83
CA ASP A 189 -1.82 -9.54 -14.39
C ASP A 189 -0.33 -9.90 -14.28
N ARG A 190 0.57 -8.93 -14.48
CA ARG A 190 2.02 -9.12 -14.29
C ARG A 190 2.37 -9.37 -12.83
N VAL A 191 1.74 -8.67 -11.88
CA VAL A 191 1.92 -8.95 -10.44
C VAL A 191 1.43 -10.35 -10.09
N TRP A 192 0.20 -10.71 -10.50
CA TRP A 192 -0.36 -12.03 -10.25
C TRP A 192 0.49 -13.14 -10.88
N SER A 193 0.97 -12.94 -12.10
CA SER A 193 1.87 -13.88 -12.79
C SER A 193 3.15 -14.15 -11.99
N LEU A 194 3.83 -13.09 -11.52
CA LEU A 194 5.06 -13.22 -10.73
C LEU A 194 4.80 -13.81 -9.34
N CYS A 195 3.79 -13.32 -8.61
CA CYS A 195 3.46 -13.80 -7.27
C CYS A 195 3.00 -15.26 -7.25
N HIS A 196 2.26 -15.74 -8.27
CA HIS A 196 1.86 -17.15 -8.36
C HIS A 196 3.00 -18.08 -8.84
N GLN A 197 4.03 -17.56 -9.49
CA GLN A 197 5.18 -18.34 -9.98
C GLN A 197 6.38 -18.34 -9.02
N TYR A 198 6.33 -17.57 -7.93
CA TYR A 198 7.43 -17.46 -6.98
C TYR A 198 7.63 -18.75 -6.15
N GLN A 199 8.87 -19.26 -6.08
CA GLN A 199 9.20 -20.55 -5.43
C GLN A 199 10.13 -20.43 -4.21
N GLY A 200 10.77 -19.27 -4.00
CA GLY A 200 11.76 -19.03 -2.94
C GLY A 200 13.12 -18.66 -3.50
#